data_AF-A0A2V9TYL9-F1
#
_entry.id   AF-A0A2V9TYL9-F1
#
_cell.length_a   1.000
_cell.length_b   1.000
_cell.length_c   1.000
_cell.angle_alpha   90.00
_cell.angle_beta   90.00
_cell.angle_gamma   90.00
#
_symmetry.space_group_name_H-M   'P 1'
#
loop_
_entity.id
_entity.type
_entity.pdbx_description
1 polymer ?
#
loop_
_entity_poly.entity_id
_entity_poly.type
_entity_poly.pdbx_seq_one_letter_code
_entity_poly.pdbx_strand_id
1 'polypeptide(L)'
;MSNVPTATTSKTQLKQGFQMSVTGQGKFSKLKAVIFDYGDVLCLPPTADDVGDSARILDISSDAFRALWHRNRDLYDRGDLSTETYWRKLAEDAGKPLDVAQLRELSERDVTMWSRLNPGMVTWLEFLSSAGMRTAILSNMHIDMVRHARRNFQWLGRAHCTTFSAEVRLIKPDPLIYEHCLRGLDVAPSEALFIDDRQVNIEAARNVGIHGIQFKSMAQLRMELDAAGFPMLPEDPVQTKALSI
;
A
#
# COMPACT_ATOMS: atom_id res chain seq x y z
N MET A 1 -34.53 -23.09 -9.99
CA MET A 1 -34.24 -22.81 -8.56
C MET A 1 -32.89 -23.42 -8.24
N SER A 2 -31.81 -22.65 -8.38
CA SER A 2 -30.44 -23.08 -8.14
C SER A 2 -29.85 -22.24 -7.01
N ASN A 3 -29.86 -22.79 -5.80
CA ASN A 3 -29.23 -22.21 -4.62
C ASN A 3 -27.71 -22.27 -4.79
N VAL A 4 -27.07 -21.10 -4.87
CA VAL A 4 -25.63 -20.94 -4.67
C VAL A 4 -25.43 -20.70 -3.17
N PRO A 5 -24.59 -21.48 -2.46
CA PRO A 5 -24.34 -21.21 -1.05
C PRO A 5 -23.44 -19.99 -0.91
N THR A 6 -23.94 -18.96 -0.25
CA THR A 6 -23.17 -17.83 0.27
C THR A 6 -22.23 -18.31 1.38
N ALA A 7 -20.93 -18.38 1.08
CA ALA A 7 -19.89 -18.63 2.06
C ALA A 7 -19.80 -17.42 3.01
N THR A 8 -20.45 -17.54 4.17
CA THR A 8 -20.31 -16.59 5.28
C THR A 8 -19.14 -17.09 6.14
N THR A 9 -17.92 -16.64 5.84
CA THR A 9 -16.75 -16.98 6.65
C THR A 9 -16.90 -16.30 8.02
N SER A 10 -17.14 -17.12 9.04
CA SER A 10 -17.28 -16.70 10.43
C SER A 10 -16.00 -16.01 10.94
N LYS A 11 -16.14 -14.97 11.77
CA LYS A 11 -15.06 -14.26 12.49
C LYS A 11 -14.11 -15.21 13.27
N THR A 12 -14.52 -16.45 13.50
CA THR A 12 -13.73 -17.46 14.21
C THR A 12 -12.60 -18.07 13.37
N GLN A 13 -12.71 -18.10 12.03
CA GLN A 13 -11.69 -18.71 11.16
C GLN A 13 -10.46 -17.82 10.90
N LEU A 14 -10.58 -16.49 11.02
CA LEU A 14 -9.43 -15.56 10.89
C LEU A 14 -8.42 -15.68 12.05
N LYS A 15 -8.76 -16.39 13.13
CA LYS A 15 -7.89 -16.53 14.32
C LYS A 15 -6.89 -17.69 14.26
N GLN A 16 -6.99 -18.60 13.27
CA GLN A 16 -6.20 -19.84 13.28
C GLN A 16 -4.76 -19.71 12.73
N GLY A 17 -4.32 -18.51 12.35
CA GLY A 17 -2.96 -18.26 11.84
C GLY A 17 -2.49 -16.86 12.17
N PHE A 18 -2.57 -16.46 13.44
CA PHE A 18 -1.88 -15.27 13.93
C PHE A 18 -1.40 -15.53 15.36
N GLN A 19 -0.12 -15.27 15.62
CA GLN A 19 0.47 -15.44 16.94
C GLN A 19 0.26 -14.18 17.79
N MET A 20 -0.42 -14.35 18.93
CA MET A 20 -0.42 -13.37 20.02
C MET A 20 0.80 -13.61 20.92
N SER A 21 1.74 -12.68 20.98
CA SER A 21 2.88 -12.79 21.91
C SER A 21 2.47 -12.33 23.33
N VAL A 22 2.76 -13.14 24.36
CA VAL A 22 2.41 -12.86 25.77
C VAL A 22 3.46 -11.97 26.48
N THR A 23 4.50 -11.52 25.77
CA THR A 23 5.60 -10.72 26.34
C THR A 23 5.24 -9.24 26.47
N GLY A 24 4.43 -8.93 27.48
CA GLY A 24 4.12 -7.55 27.85
C GLY A 24 5.31 -6.84 28.50
N GLN A 25 6.09 -6.09 27.71
CA GLN A 25 6.86 -4.87 28.11
C GLN A 25 7.72 -4.27 26.95
N GLY A 26 7.31 -4.44 25.69
CA GLY A 26 8.04 -3.87 24.54
C GLY A 26 7.64 -2.42 24.20
N LYS A 27 8.52 -1.71 23.47
CA LYS A 27 8.29 -0.34 22.95
C LYS A 27 6.95 -0.19 22.24
N PHE A 28 6.48 -1.23 21.56
CA PHE A 28 5.26 -1.22 20.74
C PHE A 28 4.04 -1.86 21.42
N SER A 29 4.15 -2.27 22.69
CA SER A 29 3.04 -2.86 23.45
C SER A 29 1.86 -1.90 23.69
N LYS A 30 2.07 -0.58 23.54
CA LYS A 30 1.06 0.47 23.75
C LYS A 30 0.49 1.07 22.47
N LEU A 31 0.93 0.62 21.30
CA LEU A 31 0.41 1.13 20.03
C LEU A 31 -1.09 0.83 19.91
N LYS A 32 -1.83 1.79 19.37
CA LYS A 32 -3.27 1.70 19.12
C LYS A 32 -3.62 1.68 17.64
N ALA A 33 -2.65 1.99 16.78
CA ALA A 33 -2.86 1.98 15.33
C ALA A 33 -1.65 1.48 14.53
N VAL A 34 -1.94 0.88 13.38
CA VAL A 34 -0.95 0.58 12.33
C VAL A 34 -1.40 1.23 11.02
N ILE A 35 -0.52 2.04 10.44
CA ILE A 35 -0.69 2.72 9.16
C ILE A 35 0.16 1.97 8.13
N PHE A 36 -0.44 1.63 7.00
CA PHE A 36 0.17 0.87 5.93
C PHE A 36 0.32 1.76 4.69
N ASP A 37 1.50 1.78 4.09
CA ASP A 37 1.60 2.13 2.68
C ASP A 37 0.90 1.07 1.82
N TYR A 38 0.53 1.47 0.60
CA TYR A 38 -0.01 0.57 -0.41
C TYR A 38 1.08 0.02 -1.33
N GLY A 39 1.79 0.90 -2.05
CA GLY A 39 2.86 0.54 -2.98
C GLY A 39 3.94 -0.27 -2.28
N ASP A 40 4.36 -1.38 -2.89
CA ASP A 40 5.43 -2.29 -2.40
C ASP A 40 5.25 -2.84 -0.97
N VAL A 41 4.08 -2.60 -0.37
CA VAL A 41 3.70 -3.03 0.98
C VAL A 41 2.41 -3.86 0.92
N LEU A 42 1.25 -3.25 0.66
CA LEU A 42 -0.03 -3.96 0.47
C LEU A 42 -0.20 -4.49 -0.96
N CYS A 43 0.57 -3.98 -1.92
CA CYS A 43 0.73 -4.57 -3.24
C CYS A 43 2.20 -4.91 -3.52
N LEU A 44 2.42 -5.77 -4.50
CA LEU A 44 3.74 -6.16 -4.98
C LEU A 44 4.27 -5.10 -5.95
N PRO A 45 5.60 -4.90 -6.03
CA PRO A 45 6.18 -4.00 -7.01
C PRO A 45 5.87 -4.45 -8.45
N PRO A 46 5.81 -3.52 -9.42
CA PRO A 46 5.80 -3.86 -10.83
C PRO A 46 6.99 -4.75 -11.22
N THR A 47 6.77 -5.77 -12.04
CA THR A 47 7.84 -6.63 -12.55
C THR A 47 8.62 -5.92 -13.65
N ALA A 48 9.76 -6.51 -14.04
CA ALA A 48 10.48 -6.06 -15.23
C ALA A 48 9.61 -6.15 -16.49
N ASP A 49 8.74 -7.16 -16.58
CA ASP A 49 7.82 -7.35 -17.70
C ASP A 49 6.73 -6.28 -17.74
N ASP A 50 6.15 -5.91 -16.59
CA ASP A 50 5.13 -4.84 -16.51
C ASP A 50 5.67 -3.50 -17.06
N VAL A 51 6.92 -3.19 -16.70
CA VAL A 51 7.63 -1.98 -17.16
C VAL A 51 8.04 -2.10 -18.63
N GLY A 52 8.54 -3.26 -19.06
CA GLY A 52 8.92 -3.51 -20.45
C GLY A 52 7.74 -3.49 -21.42
N ASP A 53 6.59 -4.00 -20.99
CA ASP A 53 5.31 -3.90 -21.69
C ASP A 53 4.92 -2.45 -21.95
N SER A 54 4.99 -1.61 -20.92
CA SER A 54 4.65 -0.20 -21.02
C SER A 54 5.65 0.58 -21.88
N ALA A 55 6.94 0.26 -21.77
CA ALA A 55 7.99 0.85 -22.59
C ALA A 55 7.81 0.56 -24.09
N ARG A 56 7.34 -0.65 -24.44
CA ARG A 56 7.06 -1.05 -25.84
C ARG A 56 5.98 -0.21 -26.51
N ILE A 57 5.00 0.31 -25.77
CA ILE A 57 3.94 1.17 -26.32
C ILE A 57 4.54 2.44 -26.95
N LEU A 58 5.61 2.96 -26.35
CA LEU A 58 6.32 4.16 -26.80
C LEU A 58 7.55 3.86 -27.66
N ASP A 59 7.88 2.57 -27.87
CA ASP A 59 9.09 2.15 -28.58
C ASP A 59 10.36 2.81 -27.98
N ILE A 60 10.52 2.67 -26.66
CA ILE A 60 11.70 3.11 -25.89
C ILE A 60 12.24 2.00 -25.00
N SER A 61 13.45 2.15 -24.46
CA SER A 61 14.00 1.19 -23.51
C SER A 61 13.27 1.24 -22.16
N SER A 62 13.25 0.12 -21.43
CA SER A 62 12.66 0.04 -20.08
C SER A 62 13.30 1.03 -19.11
N ASP A 63 14.61 1.29 -19.24
CA ASP A 63 15.32 2.25 -18.40
C ASP A 63 14.89 3.69 -18.69
N ALA A 64 14.75 4.04 -19.97
CA ALA A 64 14.24 5.35 -20.37
C ALA A 64 12.79 5.53 -19.89
N PHE A 65 11.94 4.51 -20.09
CA PHE A 65 10.57 4.54 -19.59
C PHE A 65 10.53 4.75 -18.08
N ARG A 66 11.31 3.97 -17.30
CA ARG A 66 11.34 4.09 -15.83
C ARG A 66 11.76 5.49 -15.38
N ALA A 67 12.80 6.07 -15.99
CA ALA A 67 13.25 7.42 -15.66
C ALA A 67 12.17 8.48 -15.94
N LEU A 68 11.48 8.39 -17.09
CA LEU A 68 10.42 9.33 -17.46
C LEU A 68 9.13 9.12 -16.65
N TRP A 69 8.81 7.87 -16.34
CA TRP A 69 7.69 7.46 -15.49
C TRP A 69 7.82 8.06 -14.09
N HIS A 70 9.01 8.06 -13.48
CA HIS A 70 9.20 8.66 -12.16
C HIS A 70 9.21 10.20 -12.17
N ARG A 71 9.62 10.85 -13.27
CA ARG A 71 9.87 12.31 -13.32
C ARG A 71 8.70 13.17 -12.86
N ASN A 72 7.48 12.85 -13.30
CA ASN A 72 6.26 13.59 -12.97
C ASN A 72 5.31 12.82 -12.06
N ARG A 73 5.77 11.71 -11.47
CA ARG A 73 4.92 10.76 -10.74
C ARG A 73 4.29 11.40 -9.51
N ASP A 74 5.06 12.15 -8.74
CA ASP A 74 4.56 12.81 -7.52
C ASP A 74 3.42 13.81 -7.83
N LEU A 75 3.53 14.57 -8.93
CA LEU A 75 2.47 15.50 -9.35
C LEU A 75 1.20 14.74 -9.79
N TYR A 76 1.35 13.58 -10.42
CA TYR A 76 0.23 12.73 -10.81
C TYR A 76 -0.43 12.06 -9.60
N ASP A 77 0.37 11.48 -8.71
CA ASP A 77 -0.11 10.82 -7.50
C ASP A 77 -0.76 11.82 -6.52
N ARG A 78 -0.27 13.06 -6.41
CA ARG A 78 -0.93 14.13 -5.63
C ARG A 78 -2.23 14.63 -6.27
N GLY A 79 -2.43 14.39 -7.57
CA GLY A 79 -3.60 14.85 -8.32
C GLY A 79 -3.47 16.26 -8.92
N ASP A 80 -2.24 16.77 -9.08
CA ASP A 80 -1.99 18.03 -9.80
C ASP A 80 -2.05 17.84 -11.32
N LEU A 81 -1.68 16.65 -11.81
CA LEU A 81 -1.80 16.26 -13.20
C LEU A 81 -2.98 15.33 -13.40
N SER A 82 -3.75 15.55 -14.47
CA SER A 82 -4.68 14.53 -14.97
C SER A 82 -3.90 13.36 -15.59
N THR A 83 -4.53 12.19 -15.64
CA THR A 83 -4.02 11.00 -16.35
C THR A 83 -3.54 11.33 -17.75
N GLU A 84 -4.36 12.07 -18.51
CA GLU A 84 -4.00 12.48 -19.87
C GLU A 84 -2.76 13.38 -19.88
N THR A 85 -2.70 14.38 -19.01
CA THR A 85 -1.58 15.32 -18.97
C THR A 85 -0.28 14.62 -18.57
N TYR A 86 -0.35 13.70 -17.61
CA TYR A 86 0.81 12.93 -17.15
C TYR A 86 1.41 12.08 -18.27
N TRP A 87 0.60 11.26 -18.93
CA TRP A 87 1.09 10.38 -20.01
C TRP A 87 1.54 11.17 -21.24
N ARG A 88 0.86 12.26 -21.60
CA ARG A 88 1.31 13.14 -22.70
C ARG A 88 2.65 13.80 -22.39
N LYS A 89 2.89 14.28 -21.17
CA LYS A 89 4.20 14.82 -20.78
C LYS A 89 5.31 13.78 -20.88
N LEU A 90 5.06 12.56 -20.39
CA LEU A 90 6.01 11.45 -20.49
C LEU A 90 6.36 11.16 -21.96
N ALA A 91 5.36 11.12 -22.81
CA ALA A 91 5.47 10.89 -24.24
C ALA A 91 6.21 12.01 -24.99
N GLU A 92 5.92 13.28 -24.66
CA GLU A 92 6.62 14.46 -25.16
C GLU A 92 8.11 14.42 -24.78
N ASP A 93 8.42 14.13 -23.51
CA ASP A 93 9.80 13.99 -23.03
C ASP A 93 10.54 12.81 -23.69
N ALA A 94 9.81 11.77 -24.13
CA ALA A 94 10.35 10.66 -24.89
C ALA A 94 10.53 10.97 -26.39
N GLY A 95 9.96 12.08 -26.90
CA GLY A 95 9.89 12.37 -28.33
C GLY A 95 8.96 11.42 -29.09
N LYS A 96 7.98 10.82 -28.41
CA LYS A 96 7.11 9.75 -28.91
C LYS A 96 5.64 10.16 -28.70
N PRO A 97 4.99 10.85 -29.66
CA PRO A 97 3.61 11.31 -29.47
C PRO A 97 2.66 10.14 -29.23
N LEU A 98 1.72 10.31 -28.30
CA LEU A 98 0.70 9.30 -27.98
C LEU A 98 -0.61 9.55 -28.73
N ASP A 99 -1.11 8.51 -29.37
CA ASP A 99 -2.52 8.44 -29.74
C ASP A 99 -3.42 8.10 -28.53
N VAL A 100 -4.73 8.14 -28.73
CA VAL A 100 -5.73 7.90 -27.67
C VAL A 100 -5.71 6.45 -27.17
N ALA A 101 -5.42 5.49 -28.05
CA ALA A 101 -5.38 4.07 -27.69
C ALA A 101 -4.15 3.75 -26.83
N GLN A 102 -2.98 4.24 -27.24
CA GLN A 102 -1.73 4.08 -26.49
C GLN A 102 -1.79 4.75 -25.11
N LEU A 103 -2.38 5.95 -25.01
CA LEU A 103 -2.58 6.63 -23.73
C LEU A 103 -3.47 5.81 -22.79
N ARG A 104 -4.58 5.27 -23.32
CA ARG A 104 -5.47 4.40 -22.56
C ARG A 104 -4.74 3.14 -22.10
N GLU A 105 -4.00 2.49 -23.00
CA GLU A 105 -3.26 1.27 -22.68
C GLU A 105 -2.21 1.51 -21.58
N LEU A 106 -1.44 2.60 -21.65
CA LEU A 106 -0.49 2.98 -20.60
C LEU A 106 -1.17 3.18 -19.25
N SER A 107 -2.30 3.90 -19.24
CA SER A 107 -3.07 4.12 -18.02
C SER A 107 -3.64 2.83 -17.42
N GLU A 108 -4.16 1.92 -18.25
CA GLU A 108 -4.72 0.64 -17.82
C GLU A 108 -3.62 -0.30 -17.28
N ARG A 109 -2.44 -0.30 -17.92
CA ARG A 109 -1.27 -1.05 -17.46
C ARG A 109 -0.75 -0.56 -16.12
N ASP A 110 -0.70 0.76 -15.91
CA ASP A 110 -0.29 1.34 -14.62
C ASP A 110 -1.23 0.90 -13.49
N VAL A 111 -2.55 0.98 -13.71
CA VAL A 111 -3.52 0.44 -12.74
C VAL A 111 -3.34 -1.06 -12.52
N THR A 112 -3.12 -1.82 -13.59
CA THR A 112 -2.99 -3.29 -13.52
C THR A 112 -1.77 -3.72 -12.72
N MET A 113 -0.60 -3.11 -12.96
CA MET A 113 0.63 -3.50 -12.26
C MET A 113 0.58 -3.22 -10.75
N TRP A 114 -0.07 -2.13 -10.34
CA TRP A 114 -0.29 -1.80 -8.93
C TRP A 114 -1.45 -2.60 -8.29
N SER A 115 -2.20 -3.39 -9.06
CA SER A 115 -3.32 -4.18 -8.54
C SER A 115 -2.93 -5.57 -8.02
N ARG A 116 -1.65 -6.00 -8.19
CA ARG A 116 -1.18 -7.27 -7.61
C ARG A 116 -0.96 -7.13 -6.11
N LEU A 117 -1.91 -7.61 -5.32
CA LEU A 117 -1.85 -7.53 -3.86
C LEU A 117 -0.72 -8.38 -3.27
N ASN A 118 -0.16 -7.91 -2.16
CA ASN A 118 0.65 -8.70 -1.25
C ASN A 118 -0.29 -9.39 -0.24
N PRO A 119 -0.62 -10.68 -0.43
CA PRO A 119 -1.64 -11.34 0.37
C PRO A 119 -1.29 -11.37 1.87
N GLY A 120 -0.01 -11.52 2.22
CA GLY A 120 0.41 -11.55 3.63
C GLY A 120 0.15 -10.23 4.35
N MET A 121 0.46 -9.10 3.72
CA MET A 121 0.22 -7.77 4.30
C MET A 121 -1.26 -7.43 4.35
N VAL A 122 -2.04 -7.77 3.31
CA VAL A 122 -3.50 -7.56 3.31
C VAL A 122 -4.15 -8.38 4.41
N THR A 123 -3.82 -9.68 4.51
CA THR A 123 -4.34 -10.56 5.57
C THR A 123 -3.98 -10.05 6.97
N TRP A 124 -2.77 -9.51 7.16
CA TRP A 124 -2.39 -8.93 8.45
C TRP A 124 -3.16 -7.66 8.79
N LEU A 125 -3.39 -6.76 7.82
CA LEU A 125 -4.25 -5.59 8.02
C LEU A 125 -5.68 -6.01 8.45
N GLU A 126 -6.26 -6.99 7.76
CA GLU A 126 -7.60 -7.50 8.09
C GLU A 126 -7.63 -8.14 9.49
N PHE A 127 -6.60 -8.89 9.85
CA PHE A 127 -6.47 -9.47 11.18
C PHE A 127 -6.41 -8.39 12.27
N LEU A 128 -5.50 -7.40 12.15
CA LEU A 128 -5.37 -6.30 13.10
C LEU A 128 -6.70 -5.57 13.30
N SER A 129 -7.38 -5.25 12.20
CA SER A 129 -8.72 -4.64 12.22
C SER A 129 -9.73 -5.51 12.98
N SER A 130 -9.78 -6.82 12.69
CA SER A 130 -10.67 -7.76 13.37
C SER A 130 -10.38 -7.94 14.86
N ALA A 131 -9.13 -7.70 15.28
CA ALA A 131 -8.67 -7.76 16.66
C ALA A 131 -8.88 -6.44 17.43
N GLY A 132 -9.44 -5.41 16.78
CA GLY A 132 -9.76 -4.12 17.39
C GLY A 132 -8.62 -3.09 17.35
N MET A 133 -7.51 -3.40 16.68
CA MET A 133 -6.47 -2.41 16.38
C MET A 133 -6.97 -1.47 15.29
N ARG A 134 -6.74 -0.16 15.43
CA ARG A 134 -7.08 0.77 14.35
C ARG A 134 -6.09 0.59 13.21
N THR A 135 -6.58 0.53 11.97
CA THR A 135 -5.72 0.40 10.80
C THR A 135 -6.01 1.51 9.81
N ALA A 136 -4.98 2.00 9.14
CA ALA A 136 -5.14 2.97 8.06
C ALA A 136 -4.29 2.60 6.86
N ILE A 137 -4.72 3.05 5.69
CA ILE A 137 -3.91 3.02 4.46
C ILE A 137 -3.52 4.45 4.12
N LEU A 138 -2.23 4.71 3.95
CA LEU A 138 -1.68 6.03 3.61
C LEU A 138 -0.76 5.89 2.40
N SER A 139 -1.24 6.31 1.23
CA SER A 139 -0.54 6.06 -0.03
C SER A 139 -0.47 7.29 -0.94
N ASN A 140 0.68 7.43 -1.59
CA ASN A 140 0.82 8.23 -2.79
C ASN A 140 0.23 7.40 -3.95
N MET A 141 -0.96 7.77 -4.42
CA MET A 141 -1.73 6.99 -5.38
C MET A 141 -2.56 7.92 -6.29
N HIS A 142 -2.30 7.86 -7.60
CA HIS A 142 -3.07 8.59 -8.60
C HIS A 142 -4.55 8.16 -8.66
N ILE A 143 -5.39 9.07 -9.17
CA ILE A 143 -6.85 8.97 -9.06
C ILE A 143 -7.46 7.73 -9.74
N ASP A 144 -6.88 7.25 -10.84
CA ASP A 144 -7.43 6.09 -11.55
C ASP A 144 -7.17 4.79 -10.79
N MET A 145 -6.01 4.67 -10.12
CA MET A 145 -5.76 3.55 -9.22
C MET A 145 -6.67 3.63 -8.00
N VAL A 146 -6.88 4.82 -7.41
CA VAL A 146 -7.85 5.01 -6.32
C VAL A 146 -9.25 4.52 -6.73
N ARG A 147 -9.73 4.97 -7.89
CA ARG A 147 -11.05 4.57 -8.43
C ARG A 147 -11.13 3.07 -8.66
N HIS A 148 -10.07 2.46 -9.21
CA HIS A 148 -10.00 1.01 -9.38
C HIS A 148 -10.07 0.29 -8.03
N ALA A 149 -9.23 0.71 -7.07
CA ALA A 149 -9.14 0.11 -5.75
C ALA A 149 -10.47 0.18 -5.00
N ARG A 150 -11.13 1.35 -4.98
CA ARG A 150 -12.45 1.53 -4.34
C ARG A 150 -13.54 0.63 -4.94
N ARG A 151 -13.48 0.36 -6.25
CA ARG A 151 -14.48 -0.48 -6.94
C ARG A 151 -14.22 -1.98 -6.74
N ASN A 152 -12.96 -2.39 -6.74
CA ASN A 152 -12.58 -3.80 -6.86
C ASN A 152 -12.05 -4.41 -5.56
N PHE A 153 -11.53 -3.61 -4.62
CA PHE A 153 -10.90 -4.09 -3.39
C PHE A 153 -11.79 -3.86 -2.18
N GLN A 154 -12.72 -4.80 -1.96
CA GLN A 154 -13.64 -4.76 -0.82
C GLN A 154 -12.92 -4.74 0.54
N TRP A 155 -11.73 -5.32 0.62
CA TRP A 155 -10.91 -5.35 1.84
C TRP A 155 -10.46 -3.95 2.29
N LEU A 156 -10.46 -2.94 1.42
CA LEU A 156 -10.20 -1.55 1.83
C LEU A 156 -11.17 -1.07 2.92
N GLY A 157 -12.41 -1.59 2.91
CA GLY A 157 -13.42 -1.30 3.94
C GLY A 157 -13.10 -1.90 5.31
N ARG A 158 -12.02 -2.68 5.44
CA ARG A 158 -11.51 -3.17 6.73
C ARG A 158 -10.57 -2.18 7.41
N ALA A 159 -10.00 -1.24 6.66
CA ALA A 159 -9.25 -0.14 7.25
C ALA A 159 -10.21 0.83 7.96
N HIS A 160 -9.80 1.35 9.12
CA HIS A 160 -10.55 2.37 9.85
C HIS A 160 -10.66 3.67 9.05
N CYS A 161 -9.57 4.05 8.38
CA CYS A 161 -9.58 5.13 7.41
C CYS A 161 -8.57 4.88 6.28
N THR A 162 -8.70 5.65 5.21
CA THR A 162 -7.81 5.61 4.05
C THR A 162 -7.47 7.03 3.63
N THR A 163 -6.20 7.31 3.43
CA THR A 163 -5.68 8.59 2.94
C THR A 163 -4.96 8.34 1.63
N PHE A 164 -5.62 8.64 0.51
CA PHE A 164 -5.03 8.55 -0.82
C PHE A 164 -4.70 9.94 -1.34
N SER A 165 -3.44 10.16 -1.72
CA SER A 165 -2.90 11.48 -2.06
C SER A 165 -3.74 12.24 -3.09
N ALA A 166 -4.22 11.57 -4.15
CA ALA A 166 -5.03 12.22 -5.18
C ALA A 166 -6.41 12.69 -4.69
N GLU A 167 -6.99 12.04 -3.68
CA GLU A 167 -8.27 12.45 -3.09
C GLU A 167 -8.11 13.66 -2.17
N VAL A 168 -6.99 13.74 -1.45
CA VAL A 168 -6.76 14.78 -0.43
C VAL A 168 -5.83 15.91 -0.89
N ARG A 169 -5.20 15.78 -2.06
CA ARG A 169 -4.20 16.70 -2.64
C ARG A 169 -3.00 16.98 -1.74
N LEU A 170 -2.61 15.97 -0.97
CA LEU A 170 -1.41 15.95 -0.13
C LEU A 170 -0.57 14.74 -0.55
N ILE A 171 0.73 14.74 -0.27
CA ILE A 171 1.62 13.67 -0.72
C ILE A 171 2.72 13.38 0.30
N LYS A 172 3.09 12.12 0.53
CA LYS A 172 4.30 11.79 1.29
C LYS A 172 5.53 12.28 0.50
N PRO A 173 6.57 12.85 1.15
CA PRO A 173 6.80 12.89 2.59
C PRO A 173 6.34 14.21 3.28
N ASP A 174 5.38 14.96 2.72
CA ASP A 174 4.86 16.18 3.36
C ASP A 174 4.19 15.86 4.71
N PRO A 175 4.55 16.53 5.82
CA PRO A 175 3.96 16.28 7.14
C PRO A 175 2.43 16.34 7.16
N LEU A 176 1.80 17.18 6.33
CA LEU A 176 0.35 17.38 6.32
C LEU A 176 -0.45 16.11 5.98
N ILE A 177 0.11 15.20 5.16
CA ILE A 177 -0.59 13.95 4.81
C ILE A 177 -0.65 12.98 6.00
N TYR A 178 0.40 12.95 6.83
CA TYR A 178 0.45 12.13 8.03
C TYR A 178 -0.52 12.66 9.07
N GLU A 179 -0.57 13.98 9.27
CA GLU A 179 -1.55 14.62 10.16
C GLU A 179 -2.99 14.37 9.69
N HIS A 180 -3.24 14.40 8.39
CA HIS A 180 -4.55 14.03 7.83
C HIS A 180 -4.93 12.59 8.18
N CYS A 181 -4.00 11.64 7.99
CA CYS A 181 -4.21 10.24 8.34
C CYS A 181 -4.48 10.06 9.85
N LEU A 182 -3.70 10.71 10.71
CA LEU A 182 -3.87 10.65 12.17
C LEU A 182 -5.23 11.19 12.64
N ARG A 183 -5.74 12.27 12.02
CA ARG A 183 -7.09 12.78 12.30
C ARG A 183 -8.16 11.75 11.96
N GLY A 184 -8.01 11.02 10.85
CA GLY A 184 -8.91 9.94 10.46
C GLY A 184 -8.82 8.71 11.38
N LEU A 185 -7.66 8.47 12.00
CA LEU A 185 -7.45 7.40 12.97
C LEU A 185 -7.90 7.74 14.39
N ASP A 186 -7.97 9.02 14.75
CA ASP A 186 -8.26 9.47 16.12
C ASP A 186 -7.29 8.84 17.16
N VAL A 187 -5.99 8.99 16.90
CA VAL A 187 -4.90 8.58 17.79
C VAL A 187 -3.79 9.64 17.82
N ALA A 188 -3.02 9.67 18.91
CA ALA A 188 -1.82 10.51 18.95
C ALA A 188 -0.72 9.92 18.05
N PRO A 189 0.19 10.74 17.48
CA PRO A 189 1.30 10.25 16.66
C PRO A 189 2.10 9.12 17.32
N SER A 190 2.40 9.26 18.63
CA SER A 190 3.16 8.28 19.42
C SER A 190 2.43 6.94 19.65
N GLU A 191 1.15 6.85 19.28
CA GLU A 191 0.34 5.63 19.40
C GLU A 191 0.19 4.90 18.06
N ALA A 192 0.78 5.44 16.99
CA ALA A 192 0.74 4.88 15.65
C ALA A 192 2.10 4.33 15.22
N LEU A 193 2.07 3.22 14.47
CA LEU A 193 3.19 2.70 13.70
C LEU A 193 2.89 2.84 12.22
N PHE A 194 3.83 3.38 11.45
CA PHE A 194 3.78 3.46 10.00
C PHE A 194 4.76 2.48 9.35
N ILE A 195 4.27 1.80 8.32
CA ILE A 195 5.00 0.79 7.55
C ILE A 195 5.00 1.22 6.10
N ASP A 196 6.19 1.49 5.57
CA ASP A 196 6.41 2.06 4.23
C ASP A 196 7.76 1.54 3.71
N ASP A 197 7.87 1.28 2.41
CA ASP A 197 9.10 0.78 1.80
C ASP A 197 10.19 1.87 1.69
N ARG A 198 9.78 3.15 1.65
CA ARG A 198 10.68 4.29 1.41
C ARG A 198 11.16 4.91 2.72
N GLN A 199 12.48 4.88 2.92
CA GLN A 199 13.12 5.46 4.10
C GLN A 199 12.78 6.94 4.32
N VAL A 200 12.65 7.74 3.26
CA VAL A 200 12.25 9.16 3.35
C VAL A 200 10.86 9.35 3.96
N ASN A 201 9.92 8.44 3.67
CA ASN A 201 8.57 8.49 4.22
C ASN A 201 8.58 8.08 5.70
N ILE A 202 9.45 7.13 6.07
CA ILE A 202 9.65 6.72 7.47
C ILE A 202 10.26 7.85 8.30
N GLU A 203 11.23 8.58 7.76
CA GLU A 203 11.84 9.73 8.43
C GLU A 203 10.84 10.88 8.63
N ALA A 204 10.06 11.20 7.62
CA ALA A 204 9.00 12.20 7.74
C ALA A 204 7.92 11.81 8.76
N ALA A 205 7.51 10.54 8.78
CA ALA A 205 6.59 10.02 9.80
C ALA A 205 7.16 10.18 11.22
N ARG A 206 8.45 9.87 11.42
CA ARG A 206 9.14 10.05 12.70
C ARG A 206 9.21 11.51 13.13
N ASN A 207 9.41 12.44 12.18
CA ASN A 207 9.44 13.88 12.45
C ASN A 207 8.09 14.42 12.96
N VAL A 208 6.97 13.80 12.57
CA VAL A 208 5.63 14.13 13.11
C VAL A 208 5.26 13.30 14.35
N GLY A 209 6.20 12.49 14.87
CA GLY A 209 6.03 11.71 16.10
C GLY A 209 5.46 10.29 15.90
N ILE A 210 5.31 9.83 14.67
CA ILE A 210 4.84 8.47 14.35
C ILE A 210 6.00 7.48 14.42
N HIS A 211 5.81 6.31 15.02
CA HIS A 211 6.81 5.24 14.93
C HIS A 211 6.88 4.70 13.51
N GLY A 212 8.06 4.36 13.00
CA GLY A 212 8.19 3.90 11.63
C GLY A 212 9.11 2.70 11.47
N ILE A 213 8.67 1.71 10.70
CA ILE A 213 9.48 0.58 10.22
C ILE A 213 9.55 0.66 8.69
N GLN A 214 10.77 0.65 8.15
CA GLN A 214 10.95 0.50 6.71
C GLN A 214 10.63 -0.95 6.32
N PHE A 215 9.66 -1.14 5.44
CA PHE A 215 9.30 -2.46 4.94
C PHE A 215 10.31 -2.94 3.91
N LYS A 216 10.87 -4.13 4.14
CA LYS A 216 11.76 -4.81 3.18
C LYS A 216 11.27 -6.21 2.85
N SER A 217 10.67 -6.89 3.83
CA SER A 217 10.00 -8.18 3.65
C SER A 217 9.11 -8.48 4.85
N MET A 218 8.19 -9.43 4.70
CA MET A 218 7.38 -9.94 5.80
C MET A 218 8.23 -10.50 6.95
N ALA A 219 9.29 -11.24 6.62
CA ALA A 219 10.18 -11.82 7.61
C ALA A 219 10.92 -10.74 8.42
N GLN A 220 11.43 -9.70 7.77
CA GLN A 220 12.08 -8.57 8.45
C GLN A 220 11.09 -7.80 9.32
N LEU A 221 9.91 -7.48 8.79
CA LEU A 221 8.86 -6.80 9.54
C LEU A 221 8.48 -7.59 10.79
N ARG A 222 8.27 -8.91 10.66
CA ARG A 222 7.93 -9.80 11.78
C ARG A 222 9.01 -9.75 12.87
N MET A 223 10.29 -9.88 12.51
CA MET A 223 11.40 -9.85 13.46
C MET A 223 11.47 -8.51 14.21
N GLU A 224 11.32 -7.39 13.52
CA GLU A 224 11.36 -6.06 14.15
C GLU A 224 10.17 -5.81 15.09
N LEU A 225 8.97 -6.24 14.69
CA LEU A 225 7.77 -6.17 15.53
C LEU A 225 7.90 -7.02 16.79
N ASP A 226 8.42 -8.24 16.66
CA ASP A 226 8.64 -9.17 17.77
C ASP A 226 9.67 -8.60 18.75
N ALA A 227 10.81 -8.12 18.24
CA ALA A 227 11.84 -7.46 19.04
C ALA A 227 11.33 -6.19 19.76
N ALA A 228 10.39 -5.47 19.16
CA ALA A 228 9.75 -4.31 19.75
C ALA A 228 8.57 -4.66 20.70
N GLY A 229 8.24 -5.94 20.84
CA GLY A 229 7.15 -6.48 21.65
C GLY A 229 5.76 -6.04 21.16
N PHE A 230 5.57 -5.98 19.84
CA PHE A 230 4.24 -5.80 19.26
C PHE A 230 3.46 -7.12 19.32
N PRO A 231 2.24 -7.13 19.88
CA PRO A 231 1.58 -8.37 20.26
C PRO A 231 0.97 -9.18 19.10
N MET A 232 0.83 -8.58 17.91
CA MET A 232 0.06 -9.12 16.78
C MET A 232 0.92 -9.21 15.53
N LEU A 233 1.73 -10.26 15.42
CA LEU A 233 2.78 -10.36 14.41
C LEU A 233 2.24 -10.82 13.04
N PRO A 234 2.76 -10.30 11.91
CA PRO A 234 2.45 -10.82 10.58
C PRO A 234 2.95 -12.26 10.41
N GLU A 235 2.17 -13.11 9.73
CA GLU A 235 2.60 -14.46 9.35
C GLU A 235 3.22 -14.50 7.95
N ASP A 236 4.20 -15.39 7.76
CA ASP A 236 4.73 -15.72 6.44
C ASP A 236 3.89 -16.84 5.80
N PRO A 237 3.18 -16.58 4.69
CA PRO A 237 2.36 -17.59 4.01
C PRO A 237 3.15 -18.82 3.54
N VAL A 238 4.47 -18.70 3.37
CA VAL A 238 5.33 -19.82 2.93
C VAL A 238 5.56 -20.80 4.07
N GLN A 239 5.57 -20.36 5.34
CA GLN A 239 5.76 -21.24 6.49
C GLN A 239 4.50 -22.02 6.87
N THR A 240 3.30 -21.47 6.62
CA THR A 240 2.03 -22.12 7.01
C THR A 240 1.77 -23.43 6.25
N LYS A 241 2.32 -23.58 5.03
CA LYS A 241 2.23 -24.84 4.26
C LYS A 241 3.12 -25.96 4.81
N ALA A 242 4.14 -25.67 5.59
CA ALA A 242 5.06 -26.68 6.13
C ALA A 242 4.55 -27.38 7.40
N LEU A 243 3.48 -26.86 8.03
CA LEU A 243 2.92 -27.38 9.27
C LEU A 243 1.53 -28.04 9.09
N SER A 244 1.12 -28.27 7.85
CA SER A 244 -0.20 -28.85 7.50
C SER A 244 -0.10 -30.27 6.92
N ILE A 245 0.95 -31.03 7.24
CA ILE A 245 1.11 -32.45 6.82
C ILE A 245 1.28 -33.32 8.07
#